data_AF-A0A849Q604-F1
#
_entry.id   AF-A0A849Q604-F1
#
_cell.length_a   1.000
_cell.length_b   1.000
_cell.length_c   1.000
_cell.angle_alpha   90.00
_cell.angle_beta   90.00
_cell.angle_gamma   90.00
#
_symmetry.space_group_name_H-M   'P 1'
#
loop_
_entity.id
_entity.type
_entity.pdbx_description
1 polymer ?
#
loop_
_entity_poly.entity_id
_entity_poly.type
_entity_poly.pdbx_seq_one_letter_code
_entity_poly.pdbx_strand_id
1 'polypeptide(L)'
;RMNIDKGNQAGGGSDAVTIGNIAKPEDGTEDHVLLRRDNTERPIHVRTDAEGGLWVLVGTDSGFEGVTRVYYTRIVVNADPVTSTSHT
;
A
#
# COMPACT_ATOMS: atom_id res chain seq x y z
N ARG A 1 15.16 -4.73 -13.17
CA ARG A 1 13.87 -5.47 -13.06
C ARG A 1 13.52 -5.50 -11.57
N MET A 2 12.31 -5.12 -11.19
CA MET A 2 11.83 -5.21 -9.81
C MET A 2 11.59 -6.69 -9.46
N ASN A 3 12.00 -7.13 -8.28
CA ASN A 3 11.80 -8.49 -7.75
C ASN A 3 10.60 -8.58 -6.80
N ILE A 4 9.83 -7.51 -6.68
CA ILE A 4 8.63 -7.39 -5.85
C ILE A 4 7.42 -7.50 -6.77
N ASP A 5 6.57 -8.47 -6.54
CA ASP A 5 5.27 -8.58 -7.21
C ASP A 5 4.26 -7.61 -6.59
N LYS A 6 4.25 -6.38 -7.12
CA LYS A 6 3.26 -5.37 -6.73
C LYS A 6 1.88 -5.60 -7.38
N GLY A 7 1.79 -6.51 -8.35
CA GLY A 7 0.64 -6.61 -9.25
C GLY A 7 0.58 -5.48 -10.30
N ASN A 8 -0.62 -5.21 -10.79
CA ASN A 8 -0.88 -4.25 -11.85
C ASN A 8 -2.16 -3.44 -11.59
N GLN A 9 -1.99 -2.12 -11.42
CA GLN A 9 -3.09 -1.17 -11.20
C GLN A 9 -4.02 -1.62 -10.06
N ALA A 10 -5.27 -1.99 -10.39
CA ALA A 10 -6.27 -2.41 -9.41
C ALA A 10 -6.02 -3.82 -8.85
N GLY A 11 -5.28 -4.67 -9.57
CA GLY A 11 -4.93 -6.02 -9.12
C GLY A 11 -3.64 -5.99 -8.29
N GLY A 12 -3.75 -6.22 -6.99
CA GLY A 12 -2.59 -6.43 -6.12
C GLY A 12 -1.82 -7.70 -6.49
N GLY A 13 -0.52 -7.73 -6.17
CA GLY A 13 0.34 -8.90 -6.35
C GLY A 13 0.55 -9.67 -5.05
N SER A 14 1.44 -10.67 -5.05
CA SER A 14 1.76 -11.42 -3.82
C SER A 14 2.46 -10.57 -2.75
N ASP A 15 3.17 -9.52 -3.18
CA ASP A 15 4.06 -8.73 -2.32
C ASP A 15 3.51 -7.31 -2.06
N ALA A 16 2.37 -6.96 -2.65
CA ALA A 16 1.70 -5.67 -2.38
C ALA A 16 0.17 -5.78 -2.51
N VAL A 17 -0.55 -5.06 -1.64
CA VAL A 17 -2.00 -4.99 -1.67
C VAL A 17 -2.50 -3.61 -2.08
N THR A 18 -3.60 -3.59 -2.84
CA THR A 18 -4.32 -2.36 -3.14
C THR A 18 -5.15 -1.94 -1.94
N ILE A 19 -4.82 -0.79 -1.34
CA ILE A 19 -5.54 -0.24 -0.17
C ILE A 19 -6.69 0.72 -0.56
N GLY A 20 -6.91 0.94 -1.85
CA GLY A 20 -8.00 1.75 -2.39
C GLY A 20 -7.60 2.52 -3.65
N ASN A 21 -8.37 3.56 -3.98
CA ASN A 21 -8.08 4.47 -5.08
C ASN A 21 -7.96 5.93 -4.60
N ILE A 22 -7.49 6.80 -5.49
CA ILE A 22 -7.28 8.24 -5.27
C ILE A 22 -8.49 9.11 -5.66
N ALA A 23 -9.65 8.52 -5.93
CA ALA A 23 -10.82 9.29 -6.34
C ALA A 23 -11.29 10.18 -5.17
N LYS A 24 -11.44 11.48 -5.43
CA LYS A 24 -12.10 12.40 -4.51
C LYS A 24 -13.63 12.25 -4.62
N PRO A 25 -14.38 12.56 -3.55
CA PRO A 25 -15.82 12.71 -3.63
C PRO A 25 -16.23 13.77 -4.66
N GLU A 26 -17.43 13.63 -5.19
CA GLU A 26 -18.05 14.66 -6.01
C GLU A 26 -18.65 15.73 -5.10
N ASP A 27 -17.85 16.78 -4.84
CA ASP A 27 -18.18 17.90 -3.96
C ASP A 27 -18.32 19.24 -4.71
N GLY A 28 -18.24 19.21 -6.05
CA GLY A 28 -18.34 20.40 -6.90
C GLY A 28 -17.10 21.30 -6.91
N THR A 29 -15.98 20.90 -6.30
CA THR A 29 -14.75 21.70 -6.24
C THR A 29 -13.57 21.00 -6.91
N GLU A 30 -12.51 21.75 -7.22
CA GLU A 30 -11.21 21.19 -7.64
C GLU A 30 -10.22 21.08 -6.46
N ASP A 31 -10.68 21.38 -5.24
CA ASP A 31 -9.85 21.42 -4.05
C ASP A 31 -9.37 20.02 -3.65
N HIS A 32 -8.24 20.00 -2.96
CA HIS A 32 -7.67 18.76 -2.46
C HIS A 32 -8.46 18.29 -1.24
N VAL A 33 -8.84 17.02 -1.25
CA VAL A 33 -9.48 16.37 -0.11
C VAL A 33 -8.50 15.41 0.56
N LEU A 34 -8.60 15.28 1.88
CA LEU A 34 -7.82 14.29 2.61
C LEU A 34 -8.49 12.92 2.47
N LEU A 35 -7.81 12.00 1.77
CA LEU A 35 -8.22 10.60 1.70
C LEU A 35 -7.43 9.78 2.72
N ARG A 36 -8.13 9.01 3.56
CA ARG A 36 -7.53 8.01 4.44
C ARG A 36 -7.76 6.62 3.86
N ARG A 37 -6.70 5.82 3.81
CA ARG A 37 -6.71 4.42 3.36
C ARG A 37 -5.87 3.60 4.32
N ASP A 38 -6.26 2.35 4.50
CA ASP A 38 -5.53 1.38 5.30
C ASP A 38 -5.87 -0.04 4.85
N ASN A 39 -5.10 -1.00 5.35
CA ASN A 39 -5.31 -2.42 5.16
C ASN A 39 -5.46 -3.14 6.51
N THR A 40 -6.00 -2.46 7.53
CA THR A 40 -6.09 -3.04 8.89
C THR A 40 -6.93 -4.32 8.92
N GLU A 41 -7.98 -4.39 8.10
CA GLU A 41 -8.83 -5.59 7.94
C GLU A 41 -8.22 -6.64 7.01
N ARG A 42 -7.15 -6.32 6.26
CA ARG A 42 -6.50 -7.19 5.27
C ARG A 42 -4.97 -7.04 5.36
N PRO A 43 -4.36 -7.44 6.49
CA PRO A 43 -2.94 -7.31 6.69
C PRO A 43 -2.15 -8.15 5.67
N ILE A 44 -0.93 -7.70 5.38
CA ILE A 44 0.03 -8.48 4.59
C ILE A 44 0.98 -9.20 5.54
N HIS A 45 1.30 -10.45 5.22
CA HIS A 45 2.33 -11.20 5.93
C HIS A 45 3.60 -11.21 5.09
N VAL A 46 4.67 -10.69 5.67
CA VAL A 46 5.99 -10.59 5.02
C VAL A 46 7.04 -11.24 5.90
N ARG A 47 8.14 -11.65 5.28
CA ARG A 47 9.30 -12.19 5.99
C ARG A 47 10.41 -11.14 5.96
N THR A 48 11.01 -10.89 7.12
CA THR A 48 12.19 -10.04 7.23
C THR A 48 13.39 -10.69 6.53
N ASP A 49 14.40 -9.88 6.24
CA ASP A 49 15.75 -10.42 5.96
C ASP A 49 16.38 -11.07 7.20
N ALA A 50 17.63 -11.52 7.06
CA ALA A 50 18.36 -12.23 8.12
C ALA A 50 18.68 -11.32 9.32
N GLU A 51 18.72 -10.00 9.11
CA GLU A 51 19.01 -8.98 10.11
C GLU A 51 17.73 -8.43 10.76
N GLY A 52 16.55 -8.90 10.34
CA GLY A 52 15.26 -8.42 10.85
C GLY A 52 14.73 -7.17 10.12
N GLY A 53 15.34 -6.80 8.99
CA GLY A 53 14.95 -5.68 8.15
C GLY A 53 13.68 -5.94 7.32
N LEU A 54 12.92 -4.87 7.10
CA LEU A 54 11.77 -4.81 6.19
C LEU A 54 11.91 -3.61 5.26
N TRP A 55 11.55 -3.82 3.99
CA TRP A 55 11.44 -2.75 3.00
C TRP A 55 9.96 -2.48 2.73
N VAL A 56 9.56 -1.21 2.82
CA VAL A 56 8.17 -0.79 2.62
C VAL A 56 8.07 0.06 1.36
N LEU A 57 7.11 -0.26 0.52
CA LEU A 57 6.79 0.49 -0.69
C LEU A 57 5.36 1.01 -0.58
N VAL A 58 5.18 2.30 -0.82
CA VAL A 58 3.88 2.94 -0.90
C VAL A 58 3.85 3.78 -2.17
N GLY A 59 2.83 3.59 -2.98
CA GLY A 59 2.72 4.30 -4.25
C GLY A 59 1.34 4.21 -4.85
N THR A 60 1.17 4.92 -5.96
CA THR A 60 -0.02 4.90 -6.80
C THR A 60 0.38 4.38 -8.16
N ASP A 61 -0.39 3.41 -8.68
CA ASP A 61 -0.21 2.82 -10.00
C ASP A 61 -1.43 3.17 -10.87
N SER A 62 -1.22 3.84 -11.99
CA SER A 62 -2.27 4.37 -12.85
C SER A 62 -1.87 4.30 -14.32
N GLY A 63 -2.82 3.88 -15.17
CA GLY A 63 -2.70 3.98 -16.62
C GLY A 63 -3.33 5.25 -17.21
N PHE A 64 -3.78 6.18 -16.37
CA PHE A 64 -4.34 7.45 -16.83
C PHE A 64 -3.24 8.38 -17.32
N GLU A 65 -3.40 8.95 -18.51
CA GLU A 65 -2.37 9.76 -19.18
C GLU A 65 -2.44 11.25 -18.80
N GLY A 66 -3.52 11.69 -18.17
CA GLY A 66 -3.66 13.08 -17.71
C GLY A 66 -2.85 13.39 -16.46
N VAL A 67 -2.48 14.67 -16.30
CA VAL A 67 -1.71 15.13 -15.14
C VAL A 67 -2.50 14.89 -13.87
N THR A 68 -1.92 14.10 -12.96
CA THR A 68 -2.50 13.80 -11.65
C THR A 68 -1.53 14.27 -10.57
N ARG A 69 -2.01 15.07 -9.61
CA ARG A 69 -1.23 15.53 -8.46
C ARG A 69 -1.74 14.83 -7.21
N VAL A 70 -0.83 14.13 -6.52
CA VAL A 70 -1.12 13.42 -5.27
C VAL A 70 -0.09 13.86 -4.23
N TYR A 71 -0.55 14.13 -3.02
CA TYR A 71 0.30 14.47 -1.89
C TYR A 71 0.11 13.42 -0.79
N TYR A 72 1.19 12.77 -0.39
CA TYR A 72 1.19 11.86 0.75
C TYR A 72 1.46 12.64 2.03
N THR A 73 0.40 12.99 2.76
CA THR A 73 0.52 13.76 4.00
C THR A 73 1.08 12.94 5.16
N ARG A 74 0.70 11.66 5.24
CA ARG A 74 1.16 10.75 6.31
C ARG A 74 1.11 9.30 5.85
N ILE A 75 2.19 8.58 6.12
CA ILE A 75 2.27 7.12 5.99
C ILE A 75 2.55 6.56 7.38
N VAL A 76 1.77 5.57 7.80
CA VAL A 76 1.97 4.85 9.06
C VAL A 76 2.13 3.37 8.74
N VAL A 77 3.20 2.76 9.24
CA VAL A 77 3.45 1.33 9.14
C VAL A 77 3.33 0.77 10.56
N ASN A 78 2.36 -0.11 10.76
CA ASN A 78 2.26 -0.93 11.96
C ASN A 78 2.71 -2.34 11.58
N ALA A 79 3.75 -2.84 12.24
CA ALA A 79 4.30 -4.17 11.99
C ALA A 79 4.39 -4.92 13.32
N ASP A 80 3.64 -6.01 13.41
CA ASP A 80 3.62 -6.90 14.57
C ASP A 80 4.37 -8.19 14.23
N PRO A 81 5.37 -8.60 15.03
CA PRO A 81 6.02 -9.89 14.83
C PRO A 81 5.00 -11.03 14.95
N VAL A 82 4.93 -11.89 13.93
CA VAL A 82 4.13 -13.11 13.99
C VAL A 82 5.05 -14.25 14.45
N THR A 83 5.02 -14.57 15.74
CA THR A 83 5.73 -15.74 16.27
C THR A 83 4.99 -17.01 15.90
N SER A 84 5.57 -17.85 15.03
CA SER A 84 5.09 -19.21 14.83
C SER A 84 5.55 -20.08 16.01
N THR A 85 4.61 -20.54 16.83
CA THR A 85 4.87 -21.54 17.86
C THR A 85 5.04 -22.90 17.20
N SER A 86 6.29 -23.33 16.96
CA SER A 86 6.58 -24.71 16.56
C SER A 86 6.10 -25.67 17.66
N HIS A 87 5.10 -26.49 17.34
CA HIS A 87 4.80 -27.68 18.11
C HIS A 87 5.86 -28.73 17.76
N THR A 88 6.58 -29.21 18.77
CA THR A 88 7.46 -30.39 18.70
C THR A 88 6.66 -31.62 19.02
#